data_AF-A0A821DX23-F1
#
_entry.id   AF-A0A821DX23-F1
#
_cell.length_a   1.000
_cell.length_b   1.000
_cell.length_c   1.000
_cell.angle_alpha   90.00
_cell.angle_beta   90.00
_cell.angle_gamma   90.00
#
_symmetry.space_group_name_H-M   'P 1'
#
loop_
_entity.id
_entity.type
_entity.pdbx_description
1 polymer ?
#
loop_
_entity_poly.entity_id
_entity_poly.type
_entity_poly.pdbx_seq_one_letter_code
_entity_poly.pdbx_strand_id
1 'polypeptide(L)' 'MNNNQIEIDLNQLRDPSGIFELIEVVGNGTYGQVYKGRHTKTGQLAAIKVMDVTQDEEEEIKLEVNVLKKV' A
#
# COMPACT_ATOMS: atom_id res chain seq x y z
N MET A 1 1.13 26.39 -12.15
CA MET A 1 0.30 25.43 -11.41
C MET A 1 1.28 24.53 -10.67
N ASN A 2 1.36 24.63 -9.34
CA ASN A 2 2.32 23.84 -8.58
C ASN A 2 1.82 22.40 -8.52
N ASN A 3 2.25 21.59 -9.48
CA ASN A 3 2.10 20.15 -9.43
C ASN A 3 3.05 19.61 -8.37
N ASN A 4 2.68 19.73 -7.10
CA ASN A 4 3.28 18.93 -6.03
C ASN A 4 2.85 17.47 -6.24
N GLN A 5 3.43 16.84 -7.26
CA GLN A 5 3.52 15.40 -7.33
C GLN A 5 4.52 15.05 -6.23
N ILE A 6 4.03 14.43 -5.15
CA ILE A 6 4.92 13.96 -4.10
C ILE A 6 5.78 12.90 -4.77
N GLU A 7 7.07 13.19 -4.91
CA GLU A 7 8.05 12.22 -5.39
C GLU A 7 8.20 11.18 -4.27
N ILE A 8 7.47 10.07 -4.42
CA ILE A 8 7.51 8.97 -3.47
C ILE A 8 8.60 8.02 -3.93
N ASP A 9 9.68 7.95 -3.15
CA ASP A 9 10.68 6.90 -3.29
C ASP A 9 10.19 5.62 -2.60
N LEU A 10 9.83 4.61 -3.39
CA LEU A 10 9.33 3.33 -2.88
C LEU A 10 10.37 2.63 -2.00
N ASN A 11 11.67 2.88 -2.23
CA ASN A 11 12.75 2.28 -1.45
C ASN A 11 12.89 2.89 -0.05
N GLN A 12 12.27 4.04 0.21
CA GLN A 12 12.26 4.68 1.53
C GLN A 12 11.05 4.30 2.38
N LEU A 13 10.15 3.47 1.86
CA LEU A 13 9.02 2.96 2.63
C LEU A 13 9.52 2.03 3.73
N ARG A 14 8.98 2.19 4.94
CA ARG A 14 9.33 1.34 6.08
C ARG A 14 8.83 -0.08 5.84
N ASP A 15 9.65 -1.06 6.20
CA ASP A 15 9.23 -2.46 6.26
C ASP A 15 7.99 -2.60 7.17
N PRO A 16 6.86 -3.12 6.66
CA PRO A 16 5.64 -3.30 7.43
C PRO A 16 5.71 -4.45 8.44
N SER A 17 6.79 -5.25 8.41
CA SER A 17 6.99 -6.40 9.31
C SER A 17 6.84 -6.01 10.78
N GLY A 18 5.98 -6.75 11.50
CA GLY A 18 5.70 -6.50 12.91
C GLY A 18 4.76 -5.34 13.21
N ILE A 19 4.32 -4.57 12.21
CA ILE A 19 3.29 -3.52 12.36
C ILE A 19 1.89 -4.10 12.12
N PHE A 20 1.74 -4.91 11.07
CA PHE A 20 0.50 -5.59 10.73
C PHE A 20 0.72 -7.10 10.56
N GLU A 21 -0.29 -7.88 10.92
CA GLU A 21 -0.41 -9.29 10.56
C GLU A 21 -1.46 -9.47 9.47
N LEU A 22 -1.22 -10.36 8.50
CA LEU A 22 -2.19 -10.75 7.49
C LEU A 22 -3.07 -11.88 8.05
N ILE A 23 -4.39 -11.75 7.95
CA ILE A 23 -5.35 -12.72 8.50
C ILE A 23 -5.91 -13.61 7.38
N GLU A 24 -6.62 -13.00 6.43
CA GLU A 24 -7.33 -13.72 5.37
C GLU A 24 -7.37 -12.87 4.10
N VAL A 25 -7.43 -13.53 2.94
CA VAL A 25 -7.69 -12.86 1.66
C VAL A 25 -9.16 -12.46 1.62
N VAL A 26 -9.42 -11.19 1.35
CA VAL A 26 -10.78 -10.63 1.24
C VAL A 26 -11.11 -10.13 -0.17
N GLY A 27 -10.12 -10.08 -1.07
CA GLY A 27 -10.38 -9.72 -2.46
C GLY A 27 -9.18 -9.93 -3.37
N ASN A 28 -9.47 -10.06 -4.66
CA ASN A 28 -8.48 -10.02 -5.73
C ASN A 28 -8.57 -8.66 -6.41
N GLY A 29 -7.51 -7.86 -6.29
CA GLY A 29 -7.34 -6.63 -7.06
C GLY A 29 -6.67 -6.92 -8.41
N THR A 30 -6.77 -5.97 -9.33
CA THR A 30 -6.13 -6.04 -10.66
C THR A 30 -4.62 -6.28 -10.58
N TYR A 31 -3.98 -5.75 -9.54
CA TYR A 31 -2.53 -5.74 -9.37
C TYR A 31 -2.04 -6.53 -8.14
N GLY A 32 -2.92 -7.28 -7.48
CA GLY A 32 -2.53 -7.98 -6.26
C GLY A 32 -3.69 -8.45 -5.40
N GLN A 33 -3.37 -9.00 -4.24
CA GLN A 33 -4.37 -9.54 -3.31
C GLN A 33 -4.66 -8.54 -2.19
N VAL A 34 -5.93 -8.40 -1.83
CA VAL A 34 -6.36 -7.62 -0.68
C VAL A 34 -6.58 -8.55 0.48
N TYR A 35 -5.83 -8.33 1.56
CA TYR A 35 -5.95 -9.05 2.81
C TYR A 35 -6.68 -8.21 3.84
N LYS A 36 -7.45 -8.86 4.71
CA LYS A 36 -7.75 -8.31 6.02
C LYS A 36 -6.51 -8.46 6.88
N GLY A 37 -6.05 -7.34 7.42
CA GLY A 37 -4.93 -7.29 8.35
C GLY A 37 -5.34 -6.75 9.71
N ARG A 38 -4.47 -6.96 10.69
CA ARG A 38 -4.62 -6.40 12.04
C ARG A 38 -3.35 -5.71 12.47
N HIS A 39 -3.48 -4.51 13.01
CA HIS A 39 -2.35 -3.79 13.61
C HIS A 39 -1.94 -4.49 14.92
N THR A 40 -0.69 -4.93 15.00
CA THR A 40 -0.19 -5.83 16.06
C THR A 40 -0.30 -5.22 17.46
N LYS A 41 -0.14 -3.89 17.57
CA LYS A 41 -0.17 -3.19 18.87
C LYS A 41 -1.56 -2.78 19.32
N THR A 42 -2.45 -2.43 18.38
CA THR A 42 -3.76 -1.81 18.71
C THR A 42 -4.93 -2.72 18.44
N GLY A 43 -4.72 -3.82 17.70
CA GLY A 43 -5.77 -4.73 17.28
C GLY A 43 -6.68 -4.17 16.19
N GLN A 44 -6.43 -2.95 15.70
CA GLN A 44 -7.24 -2.29 14.67
C GLN A 44 -7.19 -3.09 13.36
N LEU A 45 -8.35 -3.33 12.76
CA LEU A 45 -8.44 -3.99 11.47
C LEU A 45 -8.17 -3.01 10.34
N ALA A 46 -7.49 -3.48 9.30
CA ALA A 46 -7.20 -2.73 8.08
C ALA A 46 -7.35 -3.63 6.85
N ALA A 47 -7.58 -3.04 5.69
CA ALA A 47 -7.43 -3.72 4.40
C ALA A 47 -6.01 -3.46 3.89
N ILE A 48 -5.29 -4.51 3.50
CA ILE A 48 -3.89 -4.46 3.07
C ILE A 48 -3.81 -5.02 1.65
N LYS A 49 -3.53 -4.15 0.67
CA LYS A 49 -3.28 -4.55 -0.72
C LYS A 49 -1.81 -4.92 -0.85
N VAL A 50 -1.55 -6.20 -1.13
CA VAL A 50 -0.21 -6.74 -1.39
C VAL A 50 -0.08 -6.94 -2.89
N MET A 51 0.94 -6.30 -3.47
CA MET A 51 1.23 -6.32 -4.90
C MET A 51 2.74 -6.45 -5.11
N ASP A 52 3.12 -7.13 -6.19
CA ASP A 52 4.50 -7.14 -6.64
C ASP A 52 4.82 -5.78 -7.27
N VAL A 53 6.07 -5.33 -7.14
CA VAL A 53 6.53 -4.08 -7.78
C VAL A 53 7.33 -4.47 -9.01
N THR A 54 6.79 -4.18 -10.20
CA THR A 54 7.56 -4.23 -11.45
C THR A 54 7.93 -2.81 -11.88
N GLN A 55 8.98 -2.68 -12.70
CA GLN A 55 9.45 -1.37 -13.17
C GLN A 55 8.38 -0.64 -14.00
N ASP A 56 7.58 -1.37 -14.78
CA ASP A 56 6.53 -0.79 -15.63
C ASP A 56 5.34 -0.26 -14.81
N GLU A 57 5.16 -0.75 -13.58
CA GLU A 57 4.04 -0.39 -12.69
C GLU A 57 4.39 0.70 -11.68
N GLU A 58 5.67 1.11 -11.59
CA GLU A 58 6.15 2.06 -10.59
C GLU A 58 5.43 3.43 -10.66
N GLU A 59 5.15 3.93 -11.87
CA GLU A 59 4.42 5.19 -12.05
C GLU A 59 2.95 5.08 -11.60
N GLU A 60 2.29 3.96 -11.89
CA GLU A 60 0.90 3.69 -11.47
C GLU A 60 0.80 3.58 -9.94
N ILE A 61 1.74 2.87 -9.30
CA ILE A 61 1.84 2.76 -7.85
C ILE A 61 1.98 4.14 -7.20
N LYS A 62 2.88 4.99 -7.74
CA LYS A 62 3.06 6.37 -7.25
C LYS A 62 1.79 7.18 -7.39
N LEU A 63 1.02 6.99 -8.47
CA LEU A 63 -0.26 7.67 -8.66
C LEU A 63 -1.30 7.21 -7.63
N GLU A 64 -1.46 5.89 -7.42
CA GLU A 64 -2.39 5.34 -6.43
C GLU A 64 -2.11 5.89 -5.02
N VAL A 65 -0.84 5.84 -4.59
CA VAL A 65 -0.45 6.33 -3.26
C VAL A 65 -0.69 7.84 -3.13
N ASN A 66 -0.44 8.61 -4.20
CA ASN A 66 -0.73 10.04 -4.21
C ASN A 66 -2.22 10.35 -4.07
N VAL A 67 -3.09 9.55 -4.68
CA VAL A 67 -4.55 9.67 -4.50
C VAL A 67 -4.93 9.37 -3.05
N LEU A 68 -4.40 8.30 -2.45
CA LEU A 68 -4.69 7.90 -1.07
C LEU A 68 -4.16 8.88 -0.01
N LYS A 69 -3.08 9.62 -0.29
CA LYS A 69 -2.52 10.62 0.64
C LYS A 69 -3.17 12.00 0.55
N LYS A 70 -3.91 12.29 -0.53
CA LYS A 70 -4.57 13.58 -0.76
C LYS A 70 -5.98 13.69 -0.17
N VAL A 71 -6.45 12.65 0.52
CA VAL A 71 -7.74 12.62 1.22
C VAL A 71 -7.58 12.95 2.70
#